data_AF-A0A255UBS2-F1
#
_entry.id   AF-A0A255UBS2-F1
#
_cell.length_a   1.000
_cell.length_b   1.000
_cell.length_c   1.000
_cell.angle_alpha   90.00
_cell.angle_beta   90.00
_cell.angle_gamma   90.00
#
_symmetry.space_group_name_H-M   'P 1'
#
loop_
_entity.id
_entity.type
_entity.pdbx_description
1 polymer ?
#
loop_
_entity_poly.entity_id
_entity_poly.type
_entity_poly.pdbx_seq_one_letter_code
_entity_poly.pdbx_strand_id
1 'polypeptide(L)'
;MSREEILERKRQYAKEYYGPRVSSDRIDHLEENEIFVFGSNASGYHGGGAAAYAMRKFGAIWGQGEGLQGKSYAIPTMEGIAEMSEAIRRFTSFAAEHPELRFLVTRVGCGVAGYSVSQIAPLFKECVPLENVALPSDFWDVLGLKMY
;
A
#
# COMPACT_ATOMS: atom_id res chain seq x y z
N MET A 1 -19.70 -5.82 -23.65
CA MET A 1 -19.68 -6.51 -22.36
C MET A 1 -20.22 -5.57 -21.30
N SER A 2 -21.09 -6.06 -20.41
CA SER A 2 -21.59 -5.31 -19.26
C SER A 2 -20.47 -5.07 -18.24
N ARG A 3 -20.68 -4.11 -17.32
CA ARG A 3 -19.75 -3.86 -16.21
C ARG A 3 -19.54 -5.11 -15.35
N GLU A 4 -20.59 -5.91 -15.15
CA GLU A 4 -20.53 -7.15 -14.38
C GLU A 4 -19.67 -8.21 -15.09
N GLU A 5 -19.84 -8.37 -16.40
CA GLU A 5 -19.02 -9.29 -17.20
C GLU A 5 -17.54 -8.90 -17.18
N ILE A 6 -17.23 -7.59 -17.22
CA ILE A 6 -15.86 -7.09 -17.09
C ILE A 6 -15.28 -7.42 -15.72
N LEU A 7 -16.03 -7.19 -14.65
CA LEU A 7 -15.59 -7.49 -13.29
C LEU A 7 -15.39 -8.99 -13.07
N GLU A 8 -16.27 -9.82 -13.59
CA GLU A 8 -16.16 -11.27 -13.51
C GLU A 8 -14.93 -11.78 -14.27
N ARG A 9 -14.70 -11.27 -15.49
CA ARG A 9 -13.48 -11.59 -16.24
C ARG A 9 -12.22 -11.16 -15.49
N LYS A 10 -12.21 -9.95 -14.90
CA LYS A 10 -11.07 -9.49 -14.09
C LYS A 10 -10.83 -10.35 -12.85
N ARG A 11 -11.88 -10.92 -12.24
CA ARG A 11 -11.73 -11.89 -11.15
C ARG A 11 -11.17 -13.22 -11.65
N GLN A 12 -11.72 -13.75 -12.73
CA GLN A 12 -11.29 -15.02 -13.32
C GLN A 12 -9.81 -14.99 -13.76
N TYR A 13 -9.36 -13.87 -14.34
CA TYR A 13 -8.01 -13.66 -14.84
C TYR A 13 -7.21 -12.69 -13.96
N ALA A 14 -7.45 -12.71 -12.64
CA ALA A 14 -6.89 -11.73 -11.71
C ALA A 14 -5.36 -11.66 -11.79
N LYS A 15 -4.67 -12.79 -11.89
CA LYS A 15 -3.21 -12.84 -12.06
C LYS A 15 -2.72 -12.09 -13.31
N GLU A 16 -3.44 -12.16 -14.43
CA GLU A 16 -3.06 -11.46 -15.66
C GLU A 16 -3.30 -9.95 -15.53
N TYR A 17 -4.42 -9.55 -14.91
CA TYR A 17 -4.79 -8.15 -14.76
C TYR A 17 -4.02 -7.40 -13.68
N TYR A 18 -3.76 -8.05 -12.54
CA TYR A 18 -3.20 -7.42 -11.34
C TYR A 18 -1.81 -7.96 -10.98
N GLY A 19 -1.32 -9.02 -11.63
CA GLY A 19 0.01 -9.59 -11.38
C GLY A 19 1.16 -8.57 -11.45
N PRO A 20 1.20 -7.67 -12.46
CA PRO A 20 2.16 -6.57 -12.51
C PRO A 20 2.01 -5.53 -11.38
N ARG A 21 0.92 -5.60 -10.60
CA ARG A 21 0.60 -4.75 -9.45
C ARG A 21 0.65 -5.52 -8.12
N VAL A 22 1.41 -6.61 -8.09
CA VAL A 22 1.82 -7.27 -6.84
C VAL A 22 3.15 -6.67 -6.41
N SER A 23 3.19 -6.06 -5.22
CA SER A 23 4.46 -5.59 -4.63
C SER A 23 5.29 -6.77 -4.14
N SER A 24 6.61 -6.67 -4.28
CA SER A 24 7.54 -7.68 -3.76
C SER A 24 7.50 -7.72 -2.23
N ASP A 25 7.61 -8.90 -1.64
CA ASP A 25 7.79 -9.08 -0.18
C ASP A 25 9.04 -8.36 0.34
N ARG A 26 10.03 -8.16 -0.53
CA ARG A 26 11.25 -7.41 -0.24
C ARG A 26 11.53 -6.41 -1.36
N ILE A 27 11.41 -5.13 -1.03
CA ILE A 27 11.75 -4.00 -1.89
C ILE A 27 13.07 -3.42 -1.40
N ASP A 28 14.15 -3.61 -2.15
CA ASP A 28 15.50 -3.14 -1.81
C ASP A 28 16.06 -2.09 -2.79
N HIS A 29 15.36 -1.89 -3.90
CA HIS A 29 15.59 -0.83 -4.87
C HIS A 29 14.27 -0.16 -5.24
N LEU A 30 14.34 1.10 -5.69
CA LEU A 30 13.22 1.86 -6.24
C LEU A 30 13.66 2.52 -7.53
N GLU A 31 12.89 2.33 -8.59
CA GLU A 31 13.02 3.12 -9.81
C GLU A 31 12.78 4.62 -9.54
N GLU A 32 13.03 5.47 -10.54
CA GLU A 32 12.93 6.93 -10.39
C GLU A 32 11.56 7.37 -9.86
N ASN A 33 10.48 6.80 -10.39
CA ASN A 33 9.10 7.14 -10.07
C ASN A 33 8.46 6.20 -9.02
N GLU A 34 9.22 5.28 -8.42
CA GLU A 34 8.68 4.36 -7.43
C GLU A 34 8.76 4.90 -6.01
N ILE A 35 7.69 4.69 -5.25
CA ILE A 35 7.49 5.19 -3.90
C ILE A 35 7.23 4.00 -2.97
N PHE A 36 8.07 3.86 -1.94
CA PHE A 36 7.92 2.84 -0.91
C PHE A 36 6.84 3.26 0.11
N VAL A 37 5.72 2.53 0.16
CA VAL A 37 4.62 2.87 1.09
C VAL A 37 4.69 1.98 2.33
N PHE A 38 4.74 2.63 3.50
CA PHE A 38 5.01 1.97 4.77
C PHE A 38 4.11 2.45 5.90
N GLY A 39 3.95 1.60 6.92
CA GLY A 39 3.24 1.94 8.15
C GLY A 39 4.12 2.72 9.12
N SER A 40 3.60 3.82 9.66
CA SER A 40 4.22 4.70 10.65
C SER A 40 3.33 4.89 11.89
N ASN A 41 3.76 5.71 12.83
CA ASN A 41 2.93 6.36 13.86
C ASN A 41 2.76 7.84 13.52
N ALA A 42 1.75 8.49 14.09
CA ALA A 42 1.43 9.89 13.83
C ALA A 42 2.58 10.85 14.17
N SER A 43 3.45 10.49 15.13
CA SER A 43 4.64 11.29 15.49
C SER A 43 5.83 11.08 14.57
N GLY A 44 5.77 10.16 13.59
CA GLY A 44 6.87 9.88 12.66
C GLY A 44 8.11 9.26 13.31
N TYR A 45 7.96 8.56 14.44
CA TYR A 45 9.08 7.86 15.07
C TYR A 45 9.36 6.54 14.36
N HIS A 46 10.20 6.61 13.33
CA HIS A 46 10.54 5.50 12.43
C HIS A 46 11.63 4.57 13.01
N GLY A 47 11.43 4.08 14.24
CA GLY A 47 12.44 3.31 14.99
C GLY A 47 12.50 1.81 14.68
N GLY A 48 11.49 1.24 14.02
CA GLY A 48 11.41 -0.21 13.76
C GLY A 48 10.79 -0.59 12.42
N GLY A 49 10.96 -1.87 12.05
CA GLY A 49 10.30 -2.49 10.90
C GLY A 49 10.50 -1.76 9.57
N ALA A 50 9.41 -1.69 8.79
CA ALA A 50 9.39 -1.02 7.49
C ALA A 50 9.70 0.49 7.59
N ALA A 51 9.29 1.16 8.68
CA ALA A 51 9.56 2.58 8.88
C ALA A 51 11.05 2.88 9.03
N ALA A 52 11.76 2.12 9.87
CA ALA A 52 13.20 2.26 10.00
C ALA A 52 13.94 1.89 8.71
N TYR A 53 13.41 0.92 7.96
CA TYR A 53 13.95 0.57 6.66
C TYR A 53 13.79 1.70 5.63
N ALA A 54 12.59 2.28 5.53
CA ALA A 54 12.28 3.43 4.67
C ALA A 54 13.19 4.63 4.97
N MET A 55 13.42 4.94 6.25
CA MET A 55 14.33 6.03 6.65
C MET A 55 15.77 5.77 6.22
N ARG A 56 16.27 4.54 6.40
CA ARG A 56 17.66 4.19 6.04
C ARG A 56 17.90 4.09 4.53
N LYS A 57 16.88 3.76 3.74
CA LYS A 57 17.07 3.38 2.32
C LYS A 57 16.40 4.31 1.33
N PHE A 58 15.25 4.89 1.68
CA PHE A 58 14.36 5.55 0.75
C PHE A 58 13.98 6.97 1.19
N GLY A 59 14.66 7.51 2.20
CA GLY A 59 14.56 8.93 2.57
C GLY A 59 13.31 9.29 3.37
N ALA A 60 12.71 8.34 4.10
CA ALA A 60 11.73 8.70 5.12
C ALA A 60 12.39 9.58 6.21
N ILE A 61 11.64 10.54 6.73
CA ILE A 61 12.07 11.62 7.61
C ILE A 61 11.56 11.34 9.02
N TRP A 62 12.47 11.36 10.00
CA TRP A 62 12.09 11.28 11.41
C TRP A 62 11.19 12.46 11.78
N GLY A 63 10.07 12.19 12.46
CA GLY A 63 9.11 13.22 12.85
C GLY A 63 7.99 13.46 11.83
N GLN A 64 8.03 12.84 10.65
CA GLN A 64 6.97 12.94 9.64
C GLN A 64 6.15 11.64 9.57
N GLY A 65 5.03 11.59 10.31
CA GLY A 65 4.20 10.39 10.44
C GLY A 65 3.31 10.04 9.26
N GLU A 66 3.07 10.98 8.35
CA GLU A 66 2.16 10.81 7.22
C GLU A 66 2.68 11.50 5.94
N GLY A 67 2.28 10.95 4.79
CA GLY A 67 2.46 11.58 3.49
C GLY A 67 3.79 11.28 2.82
N LEU A 68 3.98 11.89 1.66
CA LEU A 68 5.18 11.76 0.83
C LEU A 68 6.40 12.40 1.53
N GLN A 69 7.52 11.67 1.52
CA GLN A 69 8.80 12.04 2.11
C GLN A 69 9.94 11.26 1.44
N GLY A 70 10.89 11.97 0.83
CA GLY A 70 11.90 11.32 -0.01
C GLY A 70 11.25 10.46 -1.11
N LYS A 71 11.67 9.19 -1.23
CA LYS A 71 11.03 8.16 -2.07
C LYS A 71 10.12 7.24 -1.26
N SER A 72 9.44 7.76 -0.25
CA SER A 72 8.56 7.00 0.62
C SER A 72 7.24 7.72 0.89
N TYR A 73 6.19 6.96 1.17
CA TYR A 73 4.92 7.50 1.64
C TYR A 73 4.55 6.83 2.98
N ALA A 74 4.37 7.63 4.02
CA ALA A 74 4.01 7.14 5.34
C ALA A 74 2.48 7.10 5.53
N ILE A 75 1.98 6.00 6.08
CA ILE A 75 0.60 5.84 6.52
C ILE A 75 0.61 5.63 8.04
N PRO A 76 -0.01 6.50 8.85
CA PRO A 76 -0.22 6.24 10.29
C PRO A 76 -1.01 4.95 10.52
N THR A 77 -0.49 4.07 11.37
CA THR A 77 -1.06 2.73 11.64
C THR A 77 -1.19 2.40 13.13
N MET A 78 -0.72 3.28 14.02
CA MET A 78 -0.62 3.01 15.46
C MET A 78 -1.74 3.69 16.27
N GLU A 79 -2.55 4.53 15.63
CA GLU A 79 -3.57 5.36 16.25
C GLU A 79 -4.96 4.69 16.25
N GLY A 80 -5.02 3.43 15.82
CA GLY A 80 -6.24 2.64 15.75
C GLY A 80 -6.77 2.47 14.32
N ILE A 81 -7.66 1.49 14.15
CA ILE A 81 -8.14 1.07 12.82
C ILE A 81 -8.96 2.15 12.10
N ALA A 82 -9.69 2.98 12.85
CA ALA A 82 -10.47 4.08 12.30
C ALA A 82 -9.55 5.16 11.69
N GLU A 83 -8.54 5.60 12.45
CA GLU A 83 -7.58 6.60 11.99
C GLU A 83 -6.74 6.10 10.81
N MET A 84 -6.30 4.83 10.89
CA MET A 84 -5.61 4.18 9.77
C MET A 84 -6.49 4.09 8.52
N SER A 85 -7.79 3.81 8.66
CA SER A 85 -8.72 3.81 7.52
C SER A 85 -8.78 5.19 6.86
N GLU A 86 -8.86 6.28 7.64
CA GLU A 86 -8.84 7.63 7.06
C GLU A 86 -7.48 7.96 6.41
N ALA A 87 -6.37 7.53 7.01
CA ALA A 87 -5.04 7.68 6.42
C ALA A 87 -4.90 6.94 5.08
N ILE A 88 -5.43 5.71 4.99
CA ILE A 88 -5.45 4.93 3.74
C ILE A 88 -6.31 5.62 2.67
N ARG A 89 -7.43 6.27 3.06
CA ARG A 89 -8.21 7.08 2.11
C ARG A 89 -7.40 8.28 1.59
N ARG A 90 -6.71 9.00 2.48
CA ARG A 90 -5.84 10.11 2.06
C ARG A 90 -4.72 9.65 1.13
N PHE A 91 -4.08 8.50 1.43
CA PHE A 91 -3.14 7.85 0.53
C PHE A 91 -3.77 7.51 -0.83
N THR A 92 -4.98 6.94 -0.84
CA THR A 92 -5.68 6.56 -2.06
C THR A 92 -5.96 7.77 -2.94
N SER A 93 -6.44 8.87 -2.34
CA SER A 93 -6.65 10.14 -3.05
C SER A 93 -5.34 10.69 -3.61
N PHE A 94 -4.28 10.72 -2.81
CA PHE A 94 -2.95 11.14 -3.26
C PHE A 94 -2.46 10.29 -4.45
N ALA A 95 -2.55 8.97 -4.35
CA ALA A 95 -2.11 8.08 -5.43
C ALA A 95 -2.91 8.30 -6.73
N ALA A 96 -4.20 8.60 -6.63
CA ALA A 96 -5.04 8.91 -7.78
C ALA A 96 -4.68 10.25 -8.45
N GLU A 97 -4.23 11.24 -7.67
CA GLU A 97 -3.77 12.55 -8.16
C GLU A 97 -2.36 12.51 -8.76
N HIS A 98 -1.60 11.46 -8.49
CA HIS A 98 -0.21 11.29 -8.91
C HIS A 98 0.01 10.04 -9.80
N PRO A 99 -0.64 9.94 -10.98
CA PRO A 99 -0.51 8.78 -11.86
C PRO A 99 0.91 8.58 -12.43
N GLU A 100 1.77 9.60 -12.37
CA GLU A 100 3.18 9.54 -12.74
C GLU A 100 4.05 8.72 -11.76
N LEU A 101 3.60 8.61 -10.51
CA LEU A 101 4.29 7.85 -9.46
C LEU A 101 3.72 6.44 -9.34
N ARG A 102 4.57 5.48 -9.05
CA ARG A 102 4.19 4.09 -8.76
C ARG A 102 4.38 3.77 -7.29
N PHE A 103 3.30 3.42 -6.60
CA PHE A 103 3.29 3.17 -5.17
C PHE A 103 3.42 1.68 -4.88
N LEU A 104 4.51 1.29 -4.23
CA LEU A 104 4.77 -0.08 -3.80
C LEU A 104 4.35 -0.24 -2.34
N VAL A 105 3.15 -0.77 -2.12
CA VAL A 105 2.57 -0.94 -0.79
C VAL A 105 3.14 -2.16 -0.10
N THR A 106 3.74 -1.97 1.07
CA THR A 106 4.13 -3.07 1.96
C THR A 106 2.91 -3.62 2.72
N ARG A 107 3.08 -4.63 3.57
CA ARG A 107 2.01 -5.08 4.49
C ARG A 107 1.79 -4.06 5.62
N VAL A 108 1.36 -2.85 5.25
CA VAL A 108 1.03 -1.72 6.12
C VAL A 108 0.06 -2.20 7.21
N GLY A 109 0.30 -1.84 8.47
CA GLY A 109 -0.54 -2.24 9.60
C GLY A 109 -0.30 -3.68 10.13
N CYS A 110 0.31 -4.57 9.34
CA CYS A 110 0.47 -5.98 9.73
C CYS A 110 1.80 -6.32 10.43
N GLY A 111 2.72 -5.36 10.49
CA GLY A 111 3.98 -5.51 11.22
C GLY A 111 3.84 -5.13 12.69
N VAL A 112 4.51 -4.04 13.08
CA VAL A 112 4.55 -3.58 14.48
C VAL A 112 3.16 -3.24 15.05
N ALA A 113 2.24 -2.75 14.22
CA ALA A 113 0.87 -2.42 14.66
C ALA A 113 0.01 -3.67 14.94
N GLY A 114 0.42 -4.86 14.46
CA GLY A 114 -0.14 -6.15 14.88
C GLY A 114 -1.49 -6.53 14.31
N TYR A 115 -2.01 -5.81 13.31
CA TYR A 115 -3.27 -6.18 12.65
C TYR A 115 -3.09 -7.37 11.69
N SER A 116 -4.12 -8.20 11.53
CA SER A 116 -4.11 -9.24 10.52
C SER A 116 -4.30 -8.66 9.11
N VAL A 117 -3.81 -9.39 8.10
CA VAL A 117 -4.07 -9.08 6.68
C VAL A 117 -5.57 -8.94 6.41
N SER A 118 -6.39 -9.81 7.00
CA SER A 118 -7.85 -9.79 6.86
C SER A 118 -8.52 -8.53 7.43
N GLN A 119 -7.90 -7.89 8.42
CA GLN A 119 -8.38 -6.61 8.97
C GLN A 119 -7.97 -5.44 8.07
N ILE A 120 -6.78 -5.48 7.46
CA ILE A 120 -6.23 -4.34 6.73
C ILE A 120 -6.57 -4.32 5.25
N ALA A 121 -6.44 -5.45 4.56
CA ALA A 121 -6.61 -5.49 3.10
C ALA A 121 -7.95 -4.90 2.61
N PRO A 122 -9.10 -5.08 3.30
CA PRO A 122 -10.35 -4.43 2.90
C PRO A 122 -10.32 -2.89 2.87
N LEU A 123 -9.42 -2.26 3.65
CA LEU A 123 -9.24 -0.81 3.67
C LEU A 123 -8.60 -0.30 2.35
N PHE A 124 -7.88 -1.15 1.62
CA PHE A 124 -7.25 -0.84 0.34
C PHE A 124 -8.16 -1.13 -0.88
N LYS A 125 -9.44 -1.47 -0.70
CA LYS A 125 -10.36 -1.78 -1.81
C LYS A 125 -10.44 -0.67 -2.88
N GLU A 126 -10.26 0.59 -2.46
CA GLU A 126 -10.34 1.75 -3.35
C GLU A 126 -9.06 1.95 -4.18
N CYS A 127 -7.97 1.25 -3.84
CA CYS A 127 -6.75 1.17 -4.65
C CYS A 127 -6.85 0.17 -5.81
N VAL A 128 -7.81 -0.76 -5.80
CA VAL A 128 -7.99 -1.76 -6.88
C VAL A 128 -8.04 -1.14 -8.29
N PRO A 129 -8.82 -0.06 -8.54
CA PRO A 129 -8.85 0.59 -9.85
C PRO A 129 -7.61 1.44 -10.18
N LEU A 130 -6.72 1.70 -9.22
CA LEU A 130 -5.53 2.55 -9.42
C LEU A 130 -4.38 1.72 -10.04
N GLU A 131 -4.09 1.95 -11.31
CA GLU A 131 -3.06 1.19 -12.04
C GLU A 131 -1.63 1.48 -11.56
N ASN A 132 -1.43 2.57 -10.83
CA ASN A 132 -0.16 2.97 -10.27
C ASN A 132 0.06 2.50 -8.82
N VAL A 133 -0.88 1.75 -8.24
CA VAL A 133 -0.75 1.17 -6.89
C VAL A 133 -0.53 -0.34 -7.00
N ALA A 134 0.58 -0.81 -6.42
CA ALA A 134 0.87 -2.22 -6.23
C ALA A 134 0.64 -2.62 -4.77
N LEU A 135 -0.17 -3.65 -4.55
CA LEU A 135 -0.49 -4.18 -3.21
C LEU A 135 0.24 -5.52 -2.96
N PRO A 136 0.46 -5.89 -1.68
CA PRO A 136 0.94 -7.22 -1.33
C PRO A 136 0.03 -8.33 -1.89
N SER A 137 0.59 -9.49 -2.23
CA SER A 137 -0.20 -10.60 -2.80
C SER A 137 -1.34 -11.06 -1.89
N ASP A 138 -1.10 -11.11 -0.58
CA ASP A 138 -2.10 -11.51 0.41
C ASP A 138 -3.23 -10.49 0.57
N PHE A 139 -2.99 -9.22 0.22
CA PHE A 139 -4.05 -8.21 0.17
C PHE A 139 -4.98 -8.46 -1.01
N TRP A 140 -4.42 -8.78 -2.18
CA TRP A 140 -5.20 -9.17 -3.36
C TRP A 140 -6.07 -10.40 -3.10
N ASP A 141 -5.51 -11.41 -2.44
CA ASP A 141 -6.24 -12.65 -2.09
C ASP A 141 -7.44 -12.35 -1.17
N VAL A 142 -7.27 -11.51 -0.14
CA VAL A 142 -8.36 -11.09 0.76
C VAL A 142 -9.43 -10.27 0.03
N LEU A 143 -9.03 -9.49 -0.99
CA LEU A 143 -9.96 -8.73 -1.84
C LEU A 143 -10.72 -9.62 -2.85
N GLY A 144 -10.52 -10.94 -2.82
CA GLY A 144 -11.17 -11.89 -3.73
C GLY A 144 -10.55 -11.91 -5.13
N LEU A 145 -9.34 -11.36 -5.28
CA LEU A 145 -8.58 -11.32 -6.53
C LEU A 145 -7.38 -12.25 -6.35
N LYS A 146 -7.61 -13.56 -6.43
CA LYS A 146 -6.58 -14.56 -6.17
C LYS A 146 -5.43 -14.44 -7.16
N MET A 147 -4.22 -14.32 -6.64
CA MET A 147 -3.00 -14.27 -7.46
C MET A 147 -2.41 -15.67 -7.72
N TYR A 148 -2.94 -16.71 -7.05
CA TYR A 148 -2.54 -18.12 -7.13
C TYR A 148 -3.73 -19.07 -7.16
#